data_AF-A0A651F6T7-F1
#
_entry.id   AF-A0A651F6T7-F1
#
_cell.length_a   1.000
_cell.length_b   1.000
_cell.length_c   1.000
_cell.angle_alpha   90.00
_cell.angle_beta   90.00
_cell.angle_gamma   90.00
#
_symmetry.space_group_name_H-M   'P 1'
#
loop_
_entity.id
_entity.type
_entity.pdbx_description
1 polymer ?
#
loop_
_entity_poly.entity_id
_entity_poly.type
_entity_poly.pdbx_seq_one_letter_code
_entity_poly.pdbx_strand_id
1 'polypeptide(L)' 'IEDWIEKLKPRITYLTVLTNFMDYDALCKELPDHIRPAYDGLVIEI' A
#
# COMPACT_ATOMS: atom_id res chain seq x y z
N ILE A 1 -4.40 4.49 -8.34
CA ILE A 1 -4.32 3.20 -7.61
C ILE A 1 -5.63 2.43 -7.78
N GLU A 2 -6.77 3.09 -7.55
CA GLU A 2 -8.12 2.53 -7.69
C GLU A 2 -8.35 1.78 -9.01
N ASP A 3 -8.02 2.37 -10.16
CA ASP A 3 -8.17 1.72 -11.48
C ASP A 3 -7.51 0.34 -11.59
N TRP A 4 -6.36 0.16 -10.94
CA TRP A 4 -5.63 -1.10 -10.96
C TRP A 4 -6.20 -2.10 -9.96
N ILE A 5 -6.65 -1.63 -8.80
CA ILE A 5 -7.31 -2.46 -7.79
C ILE A 5 -8.63 -3.01 -8.35
N GLU A 6 -9.41 -2.18 -9.05
CA GLU A 6 -10.67 -2.61 -9.66
C GLU A 6 -10.45 -3.71 -10.71
N LYS A 7 -9.40 -3.58 -11.53
CA LYS A 7 -9.08 -4.53 -12.60
C LYS A 7 -8.49 -5.83 -12.08
N LEU A 8 -7.55 -5.75 -11.13
CA LEU A 8 -6.77 -6.90 -10.67
C LEU A 8 -7.38 -7.59 -9.45
N LYS A 9 -8.19 -6.88 -8.67
CA LYS A 9 -8.82 -7.35 -7.43
C LYS A 9 -7.85 -8.08 -6.48
N PRO A 10 -6.69 -7.48 -6.15
CA PRO A 10 -5.71 -8.12 -5.29
C PRO A 10 -6.25 -8.28 -3.86
N ARG A 11 -5.85 -9.37 -3.18
CA ARG A 11 -6.20 -9.57 -1.75
C ARG A 11 -5.54 -8.51 -0.86
N ILE A 12 -4.29 -8.16 -1.16
CA ILE A 12 -3.49 -7.14 -0.46
C ILE A 12 -2.66 -6.38 -1.50
N THR A 13 -2.52 -5.06 -1.33
CA THR A 13 -1.70 -4.16 -2.15
C THR A 13 -0.65 -3.49 -1.27
N TYR A 14 0.61 -3.55 -1.69
CA TYR A 14 1.70 -2.82 -1.05
C TYR A 14 2.21 -1.69 -1.96
N LEU A 15 2.13 -0.44 -1.51
CA LEU A 15 2.61 0.72 -2.25
C LEU A 15 4.11 0.90 -2.03
N THR A 16 4.90 0.88 -3.11
CA THR A 16 6.34 1.18 -3.07
C THR A 16 6.65 2.52 -3.74
N VAL A 17 7.83 3.07 -3.44
CA VAL A 17 8.28 4.41 -3.85
C VAL A 17 7.41 5.51 -3.24
N LEU A 18 7.51 5.66 -1.91
CA LEU A 18 6.86 6.76 -1.19
C LEU A 18 7.69 8.04 -1.36
N THR A 19 7.04 9.10 -1.83
CA THR A 19 7.68 10.42 -1.89
C THR A 19 7.64 11.09 -0.51
N ASN A 20 8.34 12.22 -0.37
CA ASN A 20 8.37 13.02 0.86
C ASN A 20 6.99 13.59 1.27
N PHE A 21 5.98 13.52 0.41
CA PHE A 21 4.60 13.93 0.72
C PHE A 21 3.72 12.76 1.19
N MET A 22 4.24 11.53 1.15
CA MET A 22 3.51 10.30 1.42
C MET A 22 3.93 9.73 2.77
N ASP A 23 3.49 10.40 3.84
CA ASP A 23 3.77 9.97 5.21
C ASP A 23 3.18 8.58 5.48
N TYR A 24 3.99 7.69 6.04
CA TYR A 24 3.63 6.28 6.23
C TYR A 24 2.45 6.12 7.19
N ASP A 25 2.48 6.81 8.33
CA ASP A 25 1.50 6.66 9.40
C ASP A 25 0.16 7.31 9.01
N ALA A 26 0.20 8.44 8.30
CA ALA A 26 -0.98 9.06 7.72
C ALA A 26 -1.64 8.12 6.71
N LEU A 27 -0.88 7.57 5.77
CA LEU A 27 -1.41 6.64 4.77
C LEU A 27 -1.99 5.37 5.38
N CYS A 28 -1.38 4.82 6.44
CA CYS A 28 -1.95 3.66 7.14
C CYS A 28 -3.33 3.94 7.77
N LYS A 29 -3.62 5.19 8.13
CA LYS A 29 -4.92 5.60 8.69
C LYS A 29 -5.96 5.92 7.62
N GLU A 30 -5.51 6.48 6.50
CA GLU A 30 -6.39 6.93 5.41
C GLU A 30 -6.75 5.80 4.43
N LEU A 31 -5.83 4.87 4.17
CA LEU A 31 -6.01 3.81 3.19
C LEU A 31 -6.82 2.63 3.74
N PRO A 32 -7.68 2.00 2.90
CA PRO A 32 -8.36 0.75 3.24
C PRO A 32 -7.40 -0.35 3.73
N ASP A 33 -7.89 -1.25 4.59
CA ASP A 33 -7.05 -2.25 5.27
C ASP A 33 -6.21 -3.16 4.38
N HIS A 34 -6.68 -3.40 3.16
CA HIS A 34 -6.00 -4.23 2.16
C HIS A 34 -4.97 -3.45 1.34
N ILE A 35 -4.72 -2.17 1.64
CA ILE A 35 -3.73 -1.33 0.97
C ILE A 35 -2.81 -0.74 2.04
N ARG A 36 -1.52 -1.04 1.96
CA ARG A 36 -0.53 -0.55 2.92
C ARG A 36 0.72 -0.02 2.21
N PRO A 37 1.38 1.02 2.74
CA PRO A 37 2.69 1.39 2.23
C PRO A 37 3.71 0.30 2.60
N ALA A 38 4.59 -0.02 1.65
CA ALA A 38 5.75 -0.84 1.90
C ALA A 38 6.85 -0.01 2.60
N TYR A 39 7.75 -0.70 3.29
CA TYR A 39 8.93 -0.12 3.90
C TYR A 39 10.14 -1.02 3.67
N ASP A 40 11.34 -0.47 3.80
CA ASP A 40 12.58 -1.22 3.61
C ASP A 40 12.69 -2.35 4.64
N GLY A 41 12.85 -3.58 4.15
CA GLY A 41 12.87 -4.78 5.00
C GLY A 41 11.50 -5.39 5.27
N LEU A 42 10.43 -4.91 4.66
CA LEU A 42 9.14 -5.61 4.66
C LEU A 42 9.29 -7.01 4.05
N VAL A 43 8.96 -8.03 4.84
CA VAL A 43 8.89 -9.43 4.40
C VAL A 43 7.42 -9.82 4.27
N ILE A 44 7.07 -10.41 3.13
CA ILE A 44 5.73 -10.92 2.86
C ILE A 44 5.79 -12.44 2.85
N GLU A 45 5.11 -13.05 3.82
CA GLU A 45 4.92 -14.50 3.85
C GLU A 45 3.74 -14.87 2.92
N ILE A 46 3.91 -15.95 2.15
CA ILE A 46 2.97 -16.40 1.12
C ILE A 46 2.19 -17.62 1.63
#